data_AF-A0A0G0G4W6-F1
#
_entry.id   AF-A0A0G0G4W6-F1
#
_cell.length_a   1.000
_cell.length_b   1.000
_cell.length_c   1.000
_cell.angle_alpha   90.00
_cell.angle_beta   90.00
_cell.angle_gamma   90.00
#
_symmetry.space_group_name_H-M   'P 1'
#
loop_
_entity.id
_entity.type
_entity.pdbx_description
1 polymer ?
#
loop_
_entity_poly.entity_id
_entity_poly.type
_entity_poly.pdbx_seq_one_letter_code
_entity_poly.pdbx_strand_id
1 'polypeptide(L)' 'MVLNKHDLISDGIVDLYRAAFYLAKGSKEIGLSFFKKAKEKLGDKMSLDIRSIIFKDNKDDLLRAEKVLDEYKRLKNII' A
#
# COMPACT_ATOMS: atom_id res chain seq x y z
N MET A 1 -24.18 -10.09 -4.69
CA MET A 1 -22.86 -10.43 -5.27
C MET A 1 -22.02 -11.03 -4.16
N VAL A 2 -21.69 -12.32 -4.27
CA VAL A 2 -20.82 -13.02 -3.31
C VAL A 2 -19.42 -12.42 -3.47
N LEU A 3 -19.01 -11.54 -2.54
CA LEU A 3 -17.63 -11.07 -2.49
C LEU A 3 -16.75 -12.26 -2.12
N ASN A 4 -16.16 -12.90 -3.12
CA ASN A 4 -15.18 -13.95 -2.89
C ASN A 4 -14.04 -13.37 -2.06
N LYS A 5 -13.68 -14.07 -0.97
CA LYS A 5 -12.63 -13.67 -0.02
C LYS A 5 -11.26 -13.45 -0.70
N HIS A 6 -11.05 -14.05 -1.87
CA HIS A 6 -9.87 -13.84 -2.73
C HIS A 6 -9.85 -12.50 -3.48
N ASP A 7 -11.03 -11.98 -3.79
CA ASP A 7 -11.19 -10.71 -4.51
C ASP A 7 -10.72 -9.56 -3.63
N LEU A 8 -11.14 -9.54 -2.36
CA LEU A 8 -10.75 -8.54 -1.36
C LEU A 8 -9.23 -8.44 -1.15
N ILE A 9 -8.53 -9.57 -1.15
CA ILE A 9 -7.08 -9.61 -0.97
C ILE A 9 -6.39 -9.08 -2.24
N SER A 10 -6.82 -9.52 -3.42
CA SER A 10 -6.28 -9.04 -4.70
C SER A 10 -6.49 -7.54 -4.87
N ASP A 11 -7.67 -7.07 -4.49
CA ASP A 11 -8.03 -5.66 -4.43
C ASP A 11 -7.11 -4.87 -3.48
N GLY A 12 -6.81 -5.42 -2.30
CA GLY A 12 -5.88 -4.83 -1.35
C GLY A 12 -4.45 -4.73 -1.90
N ILE A 13 -4.00 -5.77 -2.62
CA ILE A 13 -2.69 -5.78 -3.30
C ILE A 13 -2.63 -4.70 -4.40
N VAL A 14 -3.70 -4.57 -5.19
CA VAL A 14 -3.80 -3.52 -6.22
C VAL A 14 -3.79 -2.12 -5.60
N ASP A 15 -4.50 -1.93 -4.48
CA ASP A 15 -4.49 -0.67 -3.75
C ASP A 15 -3.10 -0.35 -3.17
N LEU A 16 -2.33 -1.35 -2.72
CA LEU A 16 -0.93 -1.20 -2.30
C LEU A 16 -0.03 -0.74 -3.46
N TYR A 17 -0.19 -1.34 -4.65
CA TYR A 17 0.54 -0.91 -5.84
C TYR A 17 0.18 0.53 -6.24
N ARG A 18 -1.10 0.88 -6.21
CA ARG A 18 -1.57 2.25 -6.46
C ARG A 18 -0.98 3.22 -5.44
N ALA A 19 -0.94 2.83 -4.16
CA ALA A 19 -0.32 3.64 -3.12
C ALA A 19 1.15 3.96 -3.44
N ALA A 20 1.95 2.96 -3.79
CA ALA A 20 3.34 3.15 -4.21
C ALA A 20 3.44 4.08 -5.44
N PHE A 21 2.61 3.86 -6.45
CA PHE A 21 2.61 4.66 -7.68
C PHE A 21 2.30 6.15 -7.42
N TYR A 22 1.28 6.45 -6.61
CA TYR A 22 0.90 7.83 -6.30
C TYR A 22 1.89 8.50 -5.35
N LEU A 23 2.49 7.75 -4.42
CA LEU A 23 3.62 8.25 -3.60
C LEU A 23 4.82 8.61 -4.48
N ALA A 24 5.19 7.75 -5.44
CA ALA A 24 6.29 8.01 -6.37
C ALA A 24 6.02 9.24 -7.28
N LYS A 25 4.75 9.50 -7.61
CA LYS A 25 4.32 10.68 -8.35
C LYS A 25 4.28 11.98 -7.52
N GLY A 26 4.58 11.94 -6.22
CA GLY A 26 4.46 13.08 -5.32
C GLY A 26 3.02 13.41 -4.90
N SER A 27 2.05 12.56 -5.24
CA SER A 27 0.64 12.68 -4.82
C SER A 27 0.42 11.98 -3.48
N LYS A 28 1.00 12.55 -2.42
CA LYS A 28 1.07 11.92 -1.08
C LYS A 28 -0.29 11.60 -0.47
N GLU A 29 -1.26 12.50 -0.58
CA GLU A 29 -2.61 12.30 -0.04
C GLU A 29 -3.34 11.13 -0.71
N ILE A 30 -3.24 11.05 -2.04
CA ILE A 30 -3.84 9.96 -2.81
C ILE A 30 -3.13 8.63 -2.48
N GLY A 31 -1.80 8.65 -2.45
CA GLY A 31 -0.99 7.49 -2.08
C GLY A 31 -1.33 6.94 -0.68
N LEU A 32 -1.44 7.83 0.32
CA LEU A 32 -1.85 7.47 1.68
C LEU A 32 -3.28 6.94 1.75
N SER A 33 -4.21 7.50 0.96
CA SER A 33 -5.60 7.04 0.89
C SER A 33 -5.67 5.60 0.37
N PHE A 34 -4.93 5.28 -0.69
CA PHE A 34 -4.83 3.91 -1.19
C PHE A 34 -4.13 2.97 -0.20
N PHE A 35 -3.09 3.43 0.48
CA PHE A 35 -2.41 2.64 1.50
C PHE A 35 -3.36 2.28 2.66
N LYS A 36 -4.19 3.23 3.10
CA LYS A 36 -5.19 2.99 4.14
C LYS A 36 -6.22 1.95 3.70
N LYS A 37 -6.74 2.05 2.47
CA LYS A 37 -7.65 1.05 1.90
C LYS A 37 -7.02 -0.33 1.83
N ALA A 38 -5.75 -0.40 1.41
CA ALA A 38 -5.02 -1.67 1.36
C ALA A 38 -4.88 -2.26 2.77
N LYS A 39 -4.56 -1.45 3.79
CA LYS A 39 -4.47 -1.88 5.18
C LYS A 39 -5.80 -2.37 5.74
N GLU A 40 -6.92 -1.74 5.39
CA GLU A 40 -8.26 -2.20 5.77
C GLU A 40 -8.60 -3.57 5.15
N LYS A 41 -8.18 -3.82 3.91
CA LYS A 41 -8.44 -5.09 3.19
C LYS A 41 -7.49 -6.22 3.59
N LEU A 42 -6.21 -5.91 3.76
CA LEU A 42 -5.14 -6.88 4.02
C LEU A 42 -4.91 -7.13 5.51
N GLY A 43 -5.27 -6.18 6.38
CA GLY A 43 -5.16 -6.27 7.83
C GLY A 43 -3.74 -6.65 8.26
N ASP A 44 -3.64 -7.69 9.08
CA ASP A 44 -2.39 -8.21 9.65
C ASP A 44 -1.44 -8.84 8.62
N LYS A 45 -1.86 -9.01 7.36
CA LYS A 45 -0.97 -9.49 6.29
C LYS A 45 0.09 -8.44 5.92
N MET A 46 -0.22 -7.15 6.08
CA MET A 46 0.75 -6.08 5.88
C MET A 46 1.67 -5.98 7.09
N SER A 47 2.98 -6.02 6.86
CA SER A 47 3.95 -5.70 7.91
C SER A 47 4.34 -4.22 7.91
N LEU A 48 4.02 -3.48 6.85
CA LEU A 48 4.30 -2.06 6.81
C LEU A 48 3.36 -1.26 7.71
N ASP A 49 3.93 -0.60 8.71
CA ASP A 49 3.16 0.33 9.53
C ASP A 49 3.03 1.70 8.86
N ILE A 50 1.81 2.26 8.93
CA ILE A 50 1.47 3.55 8.32
C ILE A 50 2.30 4.68 8.92
N ARG A 51 2.76 4.54 10.17
CA ARG A 51 3.64 5.51 10.83
C ARG A 51 4.99 5.63 10.11
N SER A 52 5.48 4.56 9.48
CA SER A 52 6.71 4.57 8.68
C SER A 52 6.59 5.44 7.42
N ILE A 53 5.35 5.70 6.98
CA ILE A 53 5.03 6.40 5.73
C ILE A 53 4.63 7.87 6.01
N ILE A 54 4.08 8.17 7.19
CA ILE A 54 3.56 9.51 7.54
C ILE A 54 4.64 10.48 8.06
N PHE A 55 5.92 10.08 8.18
CA PHE A 55 6.96 10.98 8.70
C PHE A 55 7.05 12.33 7.97
N LYS A 56 7.42 13.35 8.74
CA LYS A 56 7.22 14.78 8.46
C LYS A 56 8.11 15.36 7.35
N ASP A 57 9.09 14.59 6.87
CA ASP A 57 10.08 15.06 5.91
C ASP A 57 9.65 14.81 4.46
N ASN A 58 9.78 15.82 3.59
CA ASN A 58 9.36 15.76 2.18
C ASN A 58 10.38 15.09 1.26
N LYS A 59 11.61 14.82 1.74
CA LYS A 59 12.70 14.36 0.86
C LYS A 59 12.64 12.87 0.49
N ASP A 60 11.73 12.10 1.07
CA ASP A 60 11.75 10.63 0.98
C ASP A 60 10.51 10.01 0.31
N ASP A 61 9.74 10.75 -0.48
CA ASP A 61 8.52 10.20 -1.09
C ASP A 61 8.78 9.04 -2.07
N LEU A 62 9.91 9.07 -2.79
CA LEU A 62 10.38 7.92 -3.58
C LEU A 62 10.77 6.74 -2.69
N LEU A 63 11.46 7.00 -1.59
CA LEU A 63 11.90 5.98 -0.64
C LEU A 63 10.70 5.32 0.07
N ARG A 64 9.63 6.09 0.34
CA ARG A 64 8.34 5.59 0.83
C ARG A 64 7.64 4.76 -0.23
N ALA A 65 7.58 5.25 -1.47
CA ALA A 65 7.00 4.50 -2.57
C ALA A 65 7.68 3.15 -2.75
N GLU A 66 9.02 3.12 -2.65
CA GLU A 66 9.81 1.91 -2.72
C GLU A 66 9.48 0.94 -1.57
N LYS A 67 9.41 1.41 -0.32
CA LYS A 67 8.98 0.60 0.83
C LYS A 67 7.58 -0.01 0.63
N VAL A 68 6.64 0.77 0.10
CA VAL A 68 5.28 0.31 -0.20
C VAL A 68 5.28 -0.71 -1.33
N LEU A 69 6.13 -0.51 -2.35
CA LEU A 69 6.30 -1.43 -3.47
C LEU A 69 6.94 -2.76 -3.04
N ASP A 70 7.88 -2.73 -2.09
CA ASP A 70 8.49 -3.92 -1.53
C ASP A 70 7.45 -4.79 -0.80
N GLU A 71 6.56 -4.17 -0.02
CA GLU A 71 5.47 -4.90 0.64
C GLU A 71 4.43 -5.43 -0.35
N TYR A 72 4.13 -4.68 -1.41
CA TYR A 72 3.35 -5.20 -2.53
C TYR A 72 4.00 -6.47 -3.13
N LYS A 73 5.31 -6.42 -3.43
CA LYS A 73 6.04 -7.57 -4.00
C LYS A 73 6.03 -8.75 -3.05
N ARG A 74 6.26 -8.51 -1.75
CA ARG A 74 6.23 -9.54 -0.71
C ARG A 74 4.88 -10.25 -0.67
N LEU A 75 3.79 -9.49 -0.61
CA LEU A 75 2.45 -10.05 -0.56
C LEU A 75 2.06 -10.77 -1.85
N LYS A 76 2.42 -10.21 -3.00
CA LYS A 76 2.21 -10.85 -4.30
C LYS A 76 2.98 -12.16 -4.47
N ASN A 77 4.12 -12.31 -3.79
CA ASN A 77 4.92 -13.54 -3.88
C ASN A 77 4.48 -14.62 -2.87
N ILE A 78 3.67 -14.24 -1.87
CA ILE A 78 3.13 -15.15 -0.84
C ILE A 78 1.76 -15.73 -1.25
N ILE A 79 1.01 -15.01 -2.09
CA ILE A 79 -0.37 -15.33 -2.51
C ILE A 79 -0.37 -15.87 -3.93
#